data_AF-A0A940QXK8-F1
#
_entry.id   AF-A0A940QXK8-F1
#
_cell.length_a   1.000
_cell.length_b   1.000
_cell.length_c   1.000
_cell.angle_alpha   90.00
_cell.angle_beta   90.00
_cell.angle_gamma   90.00
#
_symmetry.space_group_name_H-M   'P 1'
#
loop_
_entity.id
_entity.type
_entity.pdbx_description
1 polymer ?
#
loop_
_entity_poly.entity_id
_entity_poly.type
_entity_poly.pdbx_seq_one_letter_code
_entity_poly.pdbx_strand_id
1 'polypeptide(L)'
;MVDRRKRKRKKSATQISRRDFLKFTGTVAIGAGVLPKLVWLDDAIAAIPASEGYLLVDTKKCQGCLSCMLACSLVHEGTENLSLARIQILQNSFEKFPDDLSMAQCRQCVEPPCVEACPEKALFVDKKNGNVRIVDVNKCIGCKACIQACPYEPGRALWNPDKKKALKCDL
;
A
#
# COMPACT_ATOMS: atom_id res chain seq x y z
N MET A 1 46.41 3.91 -73.41
CA MET A 1 45.52 2.95 -74.09
C MET A 1 45.19 1.80 -73.15
N VAL A 2 43.92 1.75 -72.75
CA VAL A 2 43.15 0.63 -72.17
C VAL A 2 43.64 -0.04 -70.88
N ASP A 3 43.17 0.56 -69.79
CA ASP A 3 42.82 -0.01 -68.48
C ASP A 3 42.18 -1.42 -68.55
N ARG A 4 42.82 -2.43 -67.93
CA ARG A 4 42.25 -3.77 -67.70
C ARG A 4 41.79 -3.89 -66.25
N ARG A 5 40.55 -3.45 -66.00
CA ARG A 5 39.80 -3.72 -64.77
C ARG A 5 39.65 -5.23 -64.53
N LYS A 6 40.30 -5.77 -63.50
CA LYS A 6 39.94 -7.07 -62.89
C LYS A 6 39.14 -6.81 -61.61
N ARG A 7 37.82 -7.03 -61.69
CA ARG A 7 36.88 -7.07 -60.56
C ARG A 7 37.40 -8.02 -59.46
N LYS A 8 37.65 -7.51 -58.24
CA LYS A 8 37.80 -8.35 -57.03
C LYS A 8 36.46 -8.38 -56.28
N ARG A 9 35.95 -9.60 -56.05
CA ARG A 9 34.69 -9.93 -55.37
C ARG A 9 34.74 -9.50 -53.89
N LYS A 10 33.69 -8.82 -53.41
CA LYS A 10 33.38 -8.64 -51.98
C LYS A 10 33.11 -9.99 -51.30
N LYS A 11 33.70 -10.20 -50.12
CA LYS A 11 33.31 -11.15 -49.05
C LYS A 11 33.97 -10.62 -47.76
N SER A 12 33.43 -10.60 -46.56
CA SER A 12 32.12 -10.87 -45.94
C SER A 12 32.35 -10.42 -44.49
N ALA A 13 31.42 -9.68 -43.88
CA ALA A 13 31.53 -9.29 -42.48
C ALA A 13 31.75 -10.52 -41.59
N THR A 14 32.71 -10.43 -40.67
CA THR A 14 33.13 -11.49 -39.75
C THR A 14 31.94 -11.89 -38.88
N GLN A 15 31.41 -13.11 -39.08
CA GLN A 15 30.37 -13.65 -38.19
C GLN A 15 30.97 -14.02 -36.84
N ILE A 16 30.50 -13.37 -35.78
CA ILE A 16 30.81 -13.72 -34.40
C ILE A 16 30.18 -15.07 -34.09
N SER A 17 30.98 -16.05 -33.67
CA SER A 17 30.46 -17.37 -33.33
C SER A 17 29.74 -17.34 -31.97
N ARG A 18 28.80 -18.28 -31.74
CA ARG A 18 28.10 -18.43 -30.45
C ARG A 18 29.06 -18.57 -29.27
N ARG A 19 30.24 -19.16 -29.49
CA ARG A 19 31.31 -19.29 -28.48
C ARG A 19 31.98 -17.95 -28.18
N ASP A 20 32.09 -17.06 -29.16
CA ASP A 20 32.67 -15.73 -28.97
C ASP A 20 31.69 -14.78 -28.26
N PHE A 21 30.38 -14.96 -28.48
CA PHE A 21 29.34 -14.28 -27.68
C PHE A 21 29.39 -14.70 -26.20
N LEU A 22 29.53 -16.01 -25.91
CA LEU A 22 29.63 -16.51 -24.53
C LEU A 22 30.90 -16.04 -23.80
N LYS A 23 32.01 -15.86 -24.52
CA LYS A 23 33.21 -15.25 -23.95
C LYS A 23 33.01 -13.77 -23.60
N PHE A 24 32.20 -13.06 -24.37
CA PHE A 24 31.91 -11.64 -24.15
C PHE A 24 30.89 -11.40 -23.03
N THR A 25 29.90 -12.29 -22.87
CA THR A 25 28.96 -12.21 -21.75
C THR A 25 29.60 -12.64 -20.41
N GLY A 26 30.56 -13.57 -20.44
CA GLY A 26 31.28 -14.01 -19.24
C GLY A 26 32.16 -12.94 -18.59
N THR A 27 32.68 -11.97 -19.35
CA THR A 27 33.55 -10.91 -18.82
C THR A 27 32.80 -9.67 -18.32
N VAL A 28 31.52 -9.49 -18.65
CA VAL A 28 30.67 -8.42 -18.07
C VAL A 28 30.14 -8.82 -16.67
N ALA A 29 30.15 -10.11 -16.33
CA ALA A 29 29.72 -10.60 -15.02
C ALA A 29 30.77 -10.46 -13.90
N ILE A 30 31.98 -9.96 -14.19
CA ILE A 30 33.04 -9.71 -13.18
C ILE A 30 33.36 -8.21 -13.11
N GLY A 31 32.30 -7.38 -13.15
CA GLY A 31 32.29 -6.01 -12.65
C GLY A 31 31.67 -5.92 -11.24
N ALA A 32 31.67 -7.02 -10.48
CA ALA A 32 31.18 -7.11 -9.11
C ALA A 32 32.33 -7.05 -8.08
N GLY A 33 33.40 -6.32 -8.42
CA GLY A 33 34.53 -6.08 -7.53
C GLY A 33 34.62 -4.60 -7.21
N VAL A 34 34.44 -4.26 -5.93
CA VAL A 34 34.68 -2.95 -5.31
C VAL A 34 33.57 -1.89 -5.52
N LEU A 35 32.40 -2.13 -4.92
CA LEU A 35 31.78 -1.03 -4.19
C LEU A 35 32.26 -1.13 -2.73
N PRO A 36 32.81 -0.04 -2.16
CA PRO A 36 33.25 -0.01 -0.77
C PRO A 36 32.04 -0.29 0.14
N LYS A 37 32.32 -0.65 1.39
CA LYS A 37 31.39 -0.77 2.53
C LYS A 37 30.49 0.48 2.72
N LEU A 38 29.61 0.80 1.78
CA LEU A 38 28.77 2.00 1.77
C LEU A 38 27.32 1.70 1.37
N VAL A 39 26.94 0.44 1.26
CA VAL A 39 25.53 0.06 1.36
C VAL A 39 25.43 -1.22 2.19
N TRP A 40 25.98 -1.16 3.41
CA TRP A 40 25.16 -1.66 4.50
C TRP A 40 23.91 -0.80 4.40
N LEU A 41 22.81 -1.34 3.87
CA LEU A 41 21.52 -0.83 4.31
C LEU A 41 21.54 -1.15 5.79
N ASP A 42 22.00 -0.19 6.58
CA ASP A 42 21.68 -0.12 7.99
C ASP A 42 20.17 -0.43 8.07
N ASP A 43 19.74 -1.15 9.10
CA ASP A 43 18.33 -1.51 9.36
C ASP A 43 17.38 -0.29 9.53
N ALA A 44 17.77 0.86 9.01
CA ALA A 44 17.04 2.10 8.77
C ALA A 44 16.65 2.25 7.29
N ILE A 45 16.00 1.24 6.68
CA ILE A 45 14.84 1.59 5.86
C ILE A 45 13.89 2.28 6.85
N ALA A 46 13.46 3.50 6.58
CA ALA A 46 12.62 4.31 7.49
C ALA A 46 11.34 3.56 7.88
N ALA A 47 11.44 2.65 8.86
CA ALA A 47 10.37 1.77 9.25
C ALA A 47 9.37 2.59 10.04
N ILE A 48 8.19 2.78 9.45
CA ILE A 48 7.06 3.39 10.15
C ILE A 48 6.78 2.50 11.38
N PRO A 49 6.85 3.02 12.62
CA PRO A 49 6.77 2.18 13.81
C PRO A 49 5.42 1.46 13.87
N ALA A 50 5.39 0.21 14.31
CA ALA A 50 4.13 -0.55 14.40
C ALA A 50 3.16 0.10 15.41
N SER A 51 1.86 0.04 15.11
CA SER A 51 0.82 0.44 16.06
C SER A 51 0.85 -0.49 17.27
N GLU A 52 0.84 0.08 18.47
CA GLU A 52 0.80 -0.66 19.74
C GLU A 52 -0.58 -1.30 19.97
N GLY A 53 -1.63 -0.74 19.37
CA GLY A 53 -3.00 -1.25 19.45
C GLY A 53 -3.54 -1.75 18.11
N TYR A 54 -4.52 -2.64 18.18
CA TYR A 54 -5.38 -3.05 17.07
C TYR A 54 -6.72 -3.58 17.60
N LEU A 55 -7.75 -3.58 16.75
CA LEU A 55 -9.05 -4.17 17.08
C LEU A 55 -9.11 -5.63 16.61
N LEU A 56 -9.22 -6.54 17.58
CA LEU A 56 -9.50 -7.95 17.34
C LEU A 56 -10.98 -8.23 17.57
N VAL A 57 -11.63 -8.86 16.60
CA VAL A 57 -13.06 -9.20 16.69
C VAL A 57 -13.24 -10.70 16.50
N ASP A 58 -13.92 -11.33 17.45
CA ASP A 58 -14.35 -12.72 17.36
C ASP A 58 -15.72 -12.79 16.68
N THR A 59 -15.74 -13.11 15.38
CA THR A 59 -16.98 -13.18 14.59
C THR A 59 -17.93 -14.28 15.08
N LYS A 60 -17.42 -15.31 15.76
CA LYS A 60 -18.24 -16.39 16.36
C LYS A 60 -19.02 -15.95 17.59
N LYS A 61 -18.85 -14.70 18.03
CA LYS A 61 -19.63 -14.08 19.11
C LYS A 61 -20.37 -12.82 18.64
N CYS A 62 -20.19 -12.42 17.38
CA CYS A 62 -20.84 -11.25 16.84
C CYS A 62 -22.26 -11.61 16.40
N GLN A 63 -23.27 -10.92 16.94
CA GLN A 63 -24.67 -11.08 16.51
C GLN A 63 -25.10 -10.06 15.46
N GLY A 64 -24.18 -9.20 14.97
CA GLY A 64 -24.48 -8.18 13.97
C GLY A 64 -25.40 -7.04 14.47
N CYS A 65 -25.44 -6.74 15.78
CA CYS A 65 -26.36 -5.75 16.34
C CYS A 65 -26.07 -4.27 15.98
N LEU A 66 -24.98 -4.00 15.27
CA LEU A 66 -24.55 -2.67 14.79
C LEU A 66 -24.28 -1.64 15.90
N SER A 67 -24.35 -2.02 17.19
CA SER A 67 -24.16 -1.10 18.31
C SER A 67 -22.77 -0.45 18.31
N CYS A 68 -21.74 -1.18 17.89
CA CYS A 68 -20.38 -0.61 17.75
C CYS A 68 -20.30 0.44 16.63
N MET A 69 -21.07 0.29 15.55
CA MET A 69 -21.14 1.29 14.48
C MET A 69 -21.85 2.55 14.97
N LEU A 70 -22.99 2.38 15.65
CA LEU A 70 -23.76 3.47 16.23
C LEU A 70 -22.94 4.27 17.26
N ALA A 71 -22.28 3.58 18.18
CA ALA A 71 -21.43 4.23 19.18
C ALA A 71 -20.28 4.99 18.53
N CYS A 72 -19.66 4.41 17.49
CA CYS A 72 -18.56 5.04 16.78
C CYS A 72 -18.97 6.35 16.08
N SER A 73 -20.07 6.35 15.32
CA SER A 73 -20.52 7.58 14.66
C SER A 73 -21.03 8.62 15.66
N LEU A 74 -21.67 8.20 16.75
CA LEU A 74 -22.09 9.12 17.80
C LEU A 74 -20.89 9.82 18.46
N VAL A 75 -19.85 9.08 18.82
CA VAL A 75 -18.65 9.63 19.49
C VAL A 75 -17.85 10.55 18.58
N HIS A 76 -17.67 10.20 17.31
CA HIS A 76 -16.77 10.95 16.41
C HIS A 76 -17.48 12.00 15.56
N GLU A 77 -18.76 11.80 15.26
CA GLU A 77 -19.50 12.65 14.34
C GLU A 77 -20.71 13.31 15.00
N GLY A 78 -21.05 12.94 16.24
CA GLY A 78 -22.20 13.51 16.96
C GLY A 78 -23.55 13.10 16.37
N THR A 79 -23.58 12.06 15.53
CA THR A 79 -24.78 11.61 14.82
C THR A 79 -24.90 10.11 14.83
N GLU A 80 -26.13 9.62 14.82
CA GLU A 80 -26.45 8.19 14.75
C GLU A 80 -26.48 7.71 13.30
N ASN A 81 -25.33 7.74 12.64
CA ASN A 81 -25.22 7.38 11.22
C ASN A 81 -24.26 6.21 11.01
N LEU A 82 -24.79 5.05 10.61
CA LEU A 82 -24.03 3.83 10.39
C LEU A 82 -22.98 3.98 9.28
N SER A 83 -23.25 4.76 8.23
CA SER A 83 -22.31 4.97 7.12
C SER A 83 -21.11 5.85 7.51
N LEU A 84 -21.23 6.64 8.58
CA LEU A 84 -20.14 7.46 9.12
C LEU A 84 -19.33 6.72 10.20
N ALA A 85 -19.76 5.53 10.62
CA ALA A 85 -18.99 4.73 11.55
C ALA A 85 -17.64 4.34 10.94
N ARG A 86 -16.57 4.52 11.71
CA ARG A 86 -15.19 4.18 11.29
C ARG A 86 -14.92 2.67 11.24
N ILE A 87 -15.88 1.89 11.69
CA ILE A 87 -15.93 0.42 11.67
C ILE A 87 -17.21 0.07 10.92
N GLN A 88 -17.15 -0.85 9.96
CA GLN A 88 -18.32 -1.25 9.17
C GLN A 88 -18.61 -2.74 9.40
N ILE A 89 -19.84 -3.08 9.78
CA ILE A 89 -20.30 -4.47 9.83
C ILE A 89 -21.06 -4.74 8.54
N LEU A 90 -20.66 -5.79 7.84
CA LEU A 90 -21.33 -6.26 6.65
C LEU A 90 -22.00 -7.58 6.94
N GLN A 91 -23.30 -7.65 6.64
CA GLN A 91 -24.07 -8.88 6.76
C GLN A 91 -24.42 -9.43 5.38
N ASN A 92 -24.16 -10.71 5.19
CA ASN A 92 -24.56 -11.47 4.02
C ASN A 92 -25.69 -12.43 4.41
N SER A 93 -26.93 -12.05 4.09
CA SER A 93 -28.13 -12.84 4.40
C SER A 93 -28.21 -14.18 3.68
N PHE A 94 -27.31 -14.46 2.73
CA PHE A 94 -27.26 -15.74 2.01
C PHE A 94 -26.31 -16.76 2.65
N GLU A 95 -25.50 -16.34 3.60
CA GLU A 95 -24.58 -17.20 4.34
C GLU A 95 -25.16 -17.57 5.70
N LYS A 96 -24.52 -18.53 6.37
CA LYS A 96 -24.93 -18.99 7.71
C LYS A 96 -23.94 -18.52 8.76
N PHE A 97 -24.44 -18.31 9.96
CA PHE A 97 -23.59 -18.03 11.12
C PHE A 97 -22.50 -19.10 11.30
N PRO A 98 -21.23 -18.71 11.52
CA PRO A 98 -20.72 -17.35 11.75
C PRO A 98 -20.21 -16.60 10.49
N ASP A 99 -20.38 -17.17 9.30
CA ASP A 99 -19.83 -16.67 8.05
C ASP A 99 -20.74 -15.59 7.39
N ASP A 100 -21.94 -15.38 7.94
CA ASP A 100 -22.89 -14.35 7.52
C ASP A 100 -22.46 -12.93 7.89
N LEU A 101 -21.43 -12.78 8.74
CA LEU A 101 -20.95 -11.48 9.21
C LEU A 101 -19.48 -11.29 8.90
N SER A 102 -19.15 -10.15 8.30
CA SER A 102 -17.78 -9.70 8.13
C SER A 102 -17.58 -8.30 8.70
N MET A 103 -16.40 -8.10 9.29
CA MET A 103 -16.03 -6.82 9.89
C MET A 103 -15.03 -6.10 9.00
N ALA A 104 -15.35 -4.84 8.72
CA ALA A 104 -14.52 -3.90 8.01
C ALA A 104 -13.94 -2.86 8.98
N GLN A 105 -13.04 -3.32 9.85
CA GLN A 105 -12.23 -2.49 10.74
C GLN A 105 -10.86 -2.16 10.14
N CYS A 106 -10.31 -1.00 10.49
CA CYS A 106 -8.94 -0.66 10.16
C CYS A 106 -7.96 -1.62 10.85
N ARG A 107 -6.95 -2.10 10.11
CA ARG A 107 -5.95 -3.04 10.63
C ARG A 107 -4.71 -2.39 11.22
N GLN A 108 -4.60 -1.05 11.18
CA GLN A 108 -3.44 -0.32 11.68
C GLN A 108 -2.11 -0.88 11.13
N CYS A 109 -2.05 -1.06 9.81
CA CYS A 109 -0.95 -1.73 9.12
C CYS A 109 0.43 -1.16 9.50
N VAL A 110 1.41 -2.05 9.64
CA VAL A 110 2.83 -1.72 9.87
C VAL A 110 3.38 -0.89 8.70
N GLU A 111 3.10 -1.33 7.48
CA GLU A 111 3.30 -0.61 6.23
C GLU A 111 1.94 -0.06 5.77
N PRO A 112 1.57 1.18 6.14
CA PRO A 112 0.27 1.77 5.80
C PRO A 112 0.29 2.50 4.45
N PRO A 113 -0.19 1.91 3.35
CA PRO A 113 -0.13 2.57 2.03
C PRO A 113 -1.01 3.83 2.01
N CYS A 114 -2.05 3.87 2.85
CA CYS A 114 -2.91 5.03 3.00
C CYS A 114 -2.20 6.25 3.60
N VAL A 115 -1.19 6.05 4.45
CA VAL A 115 -0.35 7.14 5.00
C VAL A 115 0.61 7.63 3.94
N GLU A 116 1.27 6.71 3.24
CA GLU A 116 2.21 7.03 2.16
C GLU A 116 1.53 7.76 0.99
N ALA A 117 0.32 7.37 0.64
CA ALA A 117 -0.45 7.96 -0.45
C ALA A 117 -1.02 9.36 -0.13
N CYS A 118 -0.93 9.85 1.11
CA CYS A 118 -1.52 11.13 1.48
C CYS A 118 -0.59 12.31 1.11
N PRO A 119 -0.92 13.14 0.10
CA PRO A 119 -0.02 14.21 -0.35
C PRO A 119 0.20 15.29 0.73
N GLU A 120 -0.84 15.61 1.49
CA GLU A 120 -0.83 16.65 2.54
C GLU A 120 -0.32 16.13 3.89
N LYS A 121 0.04 14.84 3.99
CA LYS A 121 0.40 14.19 5.26
C LYS A 121 -0.68 14.37 6.34
N ALA A 122 -1.93 14.47 5.91
CA ALA A 122 -3.09 14.52 6.79
C ALA A 122 -3.38 13.15 7.41
N LEU A 123 -3.09 12.07 6.69
CA LEU A 123 -2.99 10.74 7.27
C LEU A 123 -1.57 10.55 7.79
N PHE A 124 -1.40 10.25 9.07
CA PHE A 124 -0.08 10.15 9.70
C PHE A 124 -0.08 9.17 10.87
N VAL A 125 1.11 8.85 11.38
CA VAL A 125 1.31 8.05 12.59
C VAL A 125 1.36 8.95 13.81
N ASP A 126 0.40 8.79 14.70
CA ASP A 126 0.38 9.45 16.00
C ASP A 126 1.28 8.72 16.99
N LYS A 127 2.54 9.16 17.05
CA LYS A 127 3.54 8.61 17.98
C LYS A 127 3.18 8.84 19.46
N LYS A 128 2.29 9.78 19.77
CA LYS A 128 1.88 10.05 21.16
C LYS A 128 0.81 9.09 21.64
N ASN A 129 0.03 8.53 20.71
CA ASN A 129 -1.04 7.59 21.00
C ASN A 129 -0.69 6.21 20.43
N GLY A 130 0.44 5.63 20.87
CA GLY A 130 0.82 4.25 20.53
C GLY A 130 1.05 3.99 19.04
N ASN A 131 1.55 4.97 18.30
CA ASN A 131 1.78 4.89 16.84
C ASN A 131 0.51 4.58 16.03
N VAL A 132 -0.67 4.98 16.50
CA VAL A 132 -1.91 4.76 15.76
C VAL A 132 -1.91 5.62 14.49
N ARG A 133 -2.29 5.03 13.35
CA ARG A 133 -2.47 5.81 12.13
C ARG A 133 -3.76 6.58 12.32
N ILE A 134 -3.82 7.89 12.09
CA ILE A 134 -5.02 8.74 12.24
C ILE A 134 -5.15 9.74 11.09
N VAL A 135 -6.29 10.45 11.03
CA VAL A 135 -6.52 11.54 10.06
C VAL A 135 -6.57 12.87 10.81
N ASP A 136 -5.69 13.79 10.46
CA ASP A 136 -5.84 15.21 10.77
C ASP A 136 -6.87 15.81 9.79
N VAL A 137 -8.08 16.03 10.31
CA VAL A 137 -9.22 16.57 9.53
C VAL A 137 -8.93 17.98 9.01
N ASN A 138 -8.12 18.77 9.72
CA ASN A 138 -7.81 20.14 9.34
C ASN A 138 -6.86 20.19 8.13
N LYS A 139 -5.93 19.23 8.03
CA LYS A 139 -5.00 19.11 6.89
C LYS A 139 -5.60 18.35 5.70
N CYS A 140 -6.63 17.54 5.92
CA CYS A 140 -7.19 16.73 4.86
C CYS A 140 -7.85 17.60 3.79
N ILE A 141 -7.38 17.54 2.55
CA ILE A 141 -7.97 18.29 1.41
C ILE A 141 -9.09 17.51 0.68
N GLY A 142 -9.42 16.30 1.14
CA GLY A 142 -10.50 15.51 0.57
C GLY A 142 -10.19 14.86 -0.79
N CYS A 143 -8.91 14.65 -1.14
CA CYS A 143 -8.50 14.07 -2.42
C CYS A 143 -8.81 12.56 -2.57
N LYS A 144 -9.21 11.87 -1.48
CA LYS A 144 -9.55 10.44 -1.44
C LYS A 144 -8.42 9.45 -1.79
N ALA A 145 -7.17 9.91 -1.95
CA ALA A 145 -6.03 9.04 -2.24
C ALA A 145 -5.86 7.91 -1.20
N CYS A 146 -6.04 8.21 0.09
CA CYS A 146 -5.97 7.20 1.15
C CYS A 146 -7.05 6.11 1.08
N ILE A 147 -8.22 6.42 0.51
CA ILE A 147 -9.32 5.46 0.29
C ILE A 147 -8.89 4.50 -0.81
N GLN A 148 -8.39 5.03 -1.93
CA GLN A 148 -7.93 4.23 -3.07
C GLN A 148 -6.69 3.39 -2.75
N ALA A 149 -5.81 3.88 -1.88
CA ALA A 149 -4.60 3.16 -1.48
C ALA A 149 -4.86 2.03 -0.47
N CYS A 150 -6.06 1.93 0.11
CA CYS A 150 -6.33 0.87 1.08
C CYS A 150 -6.37 -0.50 0.37
N PRO A 151 -5.57 -1.50 0.80
CA PRO A 151 -5.51 -2.79 0.12
C PRO A 151 -6.67 -3.73 0.46
N TYR A 152 -7.60 -3.28 1.32
CA TYR A 152 -8.74 -4.07 1.77
C TYR A 152 -10.01 -3.61 1.07
N GLU A 153 -10.87 -4.58 0.74
CA GLU A 153 -12.23 -4.33 0.29
C GLU A 153 -13.20 -4.89 1.35
N PRO A 154 -14.13 -4.10 1.89
CA PRO A 154 -14.28 -2.64 1.72
C PRO A 154 -13.06 -1.82 2.17
N GLY A 155 -12.88 -0.62 1.61
CA GLY A 155 -11.85 0.30 2.11
C GLY A 155 -11.99 0.57 3.62
N ARG A 156 -10.85 0.66 4.34
CA ARG A 156 -10.84 1.00 5.79
C ARG A 156 -10.67 2.49 6.06
N ALA A 157 -10.25 3.25 5.04
CA ALA A 157 -10.45 4.68 4.97
C ALA A 157 -11.76 4.93 4.21
N LEU A 158 -12.64 5.72 4.82
CA LEU A 158 -13.98 6.01 4.35
C LEU A 158 -14.10 7.50 4.01
N TRP A 159 -15.18 7.85 3.32
CA TRP A 159 -15.47 9.23 2.94
C TRP A 159 -16.60 9.79 3.80
N ASN A 160 -16.37 10.93 4.46
CA ASN A 160 -17.43 11.71 5.07
C ASN A 160 -17.98 12.70 4.02
N PRO A 161 -19.21 12.51 3.49
CA PRO A 161 -19.80 13.43 2.51
C PRO A 161 -20.11 14.81 3.09
N ASP A 162 -20.46 14.90 4.36
CA ASP A 162 -20.87 16.14 5.02
C ASP A 162 -19.68 17.07 5.24
N LYS A 163 -18.59 16.50 5.79
CA LYS A 163 -17.33 17.24 6.03
C LYS A 163 -16.47 17.38 4.76
N LYS A 164 -16.72 16.53 3.75
CA LYS A 164 -15.86 16.34 2.57
C LYS A 164 -14.42 15.99 2.94
N LYS A 165 -14.26 15.10 3.92
CA LYS A 165 -12.96 14.65 4.44
C LYS A 165 -12.90 13.13 4.49
N ALA A 166 -11.69 12.59 4.50
CA ALA A 166 -11.48 11.18 4.82
C ALA A 166 -11.70 10.94 6.32
N LEU A 167 -12.24 9.77 6.66
CA LEU A 167 -12.36 9.27 8.03
C LEU A 167 -11.85 7.83 8.09
N LYS A 168 -11.30 7.42 9.23
CA LYS A 168 -10.89 6.02 9.49
C LYS A 168 -10.73 5.80 10.99
N CYS A 169 -10.82 4.56 11.43
CA CYS A 169 -10.69 4.18 12.83
C CYS A 169 -9.33 4.62 13.41
N ASP A 170 -9.37 5.28 14.54
CA ASP A 170 -8.27 5.88 15.31
C ASP A 170 -8.01 5.14 16.64
N LEU A 171 -8.48 3.88 16.72
CA LEU A 171 -8.55 3.04 17.92
C LEU A 171 -9.29 3.72 19.08
#